data_AF-A0A9D4PTU9-F1
#
_entry.id   AF-A0A9D4PTU9-F1
#
_cell.length_a   1.000
_cell.length_b   1.000
_cell.length_c   1.000
_cell.angle_alpha   90.00
_cell.angle_beta   90.00
_cell.angle_gamma   90.00
#
_symmetry.space_group_name_H-M   'P 1'
#
loop_
_entity.id
_entity.type
_entity.pdbx_description
1 polymer ?
#
loop_
_entity_poly.entity_id
_entity_poly.type
_entity_poly.pdbx_seq_one_letter_code
_entity_poly.pdbx_strand_id
1 'polypeptide(L)'
;MTHDQTDYAATLCVKDQARYSEKVALDCVRDVNLWPRIDAADISEFLVLRTSFLTRQQLKARKGLEGHNFVTSGWVREPSVKEVSSDSVILKTKVNHSQSLNKPPVDSWVLCKCDGEVVAAHCTCMAGNGEACSHVAALHFYVEYGVRVRRERSCTDSANS
;
A
#
# COMPACT_ATOMS: atom_id res chain seq x y z
N MET A 1 -6.80 -26.89 12.95
CA MET A 1 -6.36 -26.06 14.09
C MET A 1 -6.13 -24.66 13.54
N THR A 2 -7.07 -23.77 13.80
CA THR A 2 -7.19 -22.43 13.19
C THR A 2 -6.34 -21.44 14.00
N HIS A 3 -5.23 -20.96 13.44
CA HIS A 3 -4.54 -19.80 13.98
C HIS A 3 -5.13 -18.55 13.32
N ASP A 4 -5.82 -17.78 14.16
CA ASP A 4 -6.54 -16.56 13.82
C ASP A 4 -5.55 -15.41 13.58
N GLN A 5 -5.83 -14.59 12.58
CA GLN A 5 -4.84 -13.71 11.91
C GLN A 5 -4.79 -12.28 12.49
N THR A 6 -5.56 -12.00 13.54
CA THR A 6 -5.38 -10.84 14.44
C THR A 6 -4.18 -10.99 15.37
N ASP A 7 -3.53 -12.15 15.40
CA ASP A 7 -2.66 -12.56 16.50
C ASP A 7 -1.17 -12.21 16.31
N TYR A 8 -0.70 -11.80 15.13
CA TYR A 8 0.76 -11.52 14.98
C TYR A 8 1.21 -10.35 15.84
N ALA A 9 0.48 -9.22 15.82
CA ALA A 9 0.75 -8.13 16.75
C ALA A 9 0.63 -8.63 18.20
N ALA A 10 -0.38 -9.44 18.51
CA ALA A 10 -0.56 -10.02 19.84
C ALA A 10 0.59 -10.98 20.27
N THR A 11 1.31 -11.59 19.32
CA THR A 11 2.51 -12.39 19.57
C THR A 11 3.81 -11.58 19.72
N LEU A 12 3.81 -10.29 19.36
CA LEU A 12 4.96 -9.40 19.58
C LEU A 12 5.10 -9.07 21.07
N CYS A 13 6.32 -8.79 21.53
CA CYS A 13 6.51 -8.31 22.89
C CYS A 13 5.81 -6.95 23.08
N VAL A 14 5.45 -6.60 24.32
CA VAL A 14 4.69 -5.37 24.63
C VAL A 14 5.35 -4.10 24.05
N LYS A 15 6.69 -4.04 24.03
CA LYS A 15 7.44 -2.91 23.47
C LYS A 15 7.30 -2.84 21.94
N ASP A 16 7.34 -3.99 21.27
CA ASP A 16 7.20 -4.08 19.82
C ASP A 16 5.73 -3.90 19.38
N GLN A 17 4.76 -4.31 20.21
CA GLN A 17 3.34 -4.00 20.00
C GLN A 17 3.05 -2.51 20.04
N ALA A 18 3.56 -1.81 21.05
CA ALA A 18 3.39 -0.36 21.16
C ALA A 18 4.01 0.33 19.95
N ARG A 19 5.23 -0.06 19.57
CA ARG A 19 5.95 0.49 18.41
C ARG A 19 5.27 0.14 17.07
N TYR A 20 4.70 -1.06 16.94
CA TYR A 20 3.94 -1.49 15.77
C TYR A 20 2.64 -0.70 15.65
N SER A 21 1.92 -0.53 16.77
CA SER A 21 0.67 0.22 16.82
C SER A 21 0.87 1.70 16.51
N GLU A 22 1.94 2.31 17.01
CA GLU A 22 2.31 3.70 16.69
C GLU A 22 2.61 3.89 15.19
N LYS A 23 3.31 2.94 14.57
CA LYS A 23 3.56 2.96 13.11
C LYS A 23 2.27 2.82 12.28
N VAL A 24 1.27 2.11 12.81
CA VAL A 24 -0.03 1.93 12.15
C VAL A 24 -0.96 3.11 12.45
N ALA A 25 -0.84 3.74 13.62
CA ALA A 25 -1.62 4.91 14.06
C ALA A 25 -1.00 6.21 13.52
N LEU A 26 -1.02 6.37 12.20
CA LEU A 26 -0.67 7.62 11.55
C LEU A 26 -1.93 8.47 11.38
N ASP A 27 -1.90 9.69 11.92
CA ASP A 27 -2.88 10.73 11.57
C ASP A 27 -2.71 11.09 10.09
N CYS A 28 -3.59 10.55 9.26
CA CYS A 28 -3.59 10.76 7.82
C CYS A 28 -4.80 11.60 7.39
N VAL A 29 -4.61 12.40 6.34
CA VAL A 29 -5.67 13.19 5.69
C VAL A 29 -6.11 12.52 4.38
N ARG A 30 -7.25 12.95 3.83
CA ARG A 30 -7.67 12.56 2.48
C ARG A 30 -7.42 13.72 1.53
N ASP A 31 -6.24 13.71 0.92
CA ASP A 31 -5.87 14.69 -0.09
C ASP A 31 -5.16 13.99 -1.25
N VAL A 32 -5.85 13.90 -2.39
CA VAL A 32 -5.32 13.29 -3.60
C VAL A 32 -4.18 14.09 -4.22
N ASN A 33 -4.00 15.37 -3.85
CA ASN A 33 -2.91 16.21 -4.36
C ASN A 33 -1.56 15.76 -3.81
N LEU A 34 -1.54 15.27 -2.58
CA LEU A 34 -0.35 14.74 -1.90
C LEU A 34 0.05 13.33 -2.36
N TRP A 35 -0.70 12.72 -3.29
CA TRP A 35 -0.37 11.39 -3.78
C TRP A 35 0.90 11.41 -4.65
N PRO A 36 1.85 10.49 -4.39
CA PRO A 36 3.12 10.40 -5.10
C PRO A 36 2.89 9.99 -6.55
N ARG A 37 3.84 10.30 -7.42
CA ARG A 37 3.74 10.06 -8.86
C ARG A 37 4.00 8.62 -9.29
N ILE A 38 3.45 7.64 -8.56
CA ILE A 38 3.60 6.21 -8.85
C ILE A 38 2.99 5.85 -10.20
N ASP A 39 3.75 5.11 -11.01
CA ASP A 39 3.29 4.47 -12.24
C ASP A 39 3.46 2.94 -12.22
N ALA A 40 3.06 2.26 -13.30
CA ALA A 40 3.11 0.80 -13.38
C ALA A 40 4.54 0.22 -13.34
N ALA A 41 5.54 0.98 -13.76
CA ALA A 41 6.94 0.58 -13.69
C ALA A 41 7.42 0.59 -12.24
N ASP A 42 7.11 1.65 -11.48
CA ASP A 42 7.44 1.74 -10.05
C ASP A 42 6.85 0.56 -9.25
N ILE A 43 5.59 0.21 -9.55
CA ILE A 43 4.89 -0.93 -8.92
C ILE A 43 5.61 -2.24 -9.22
N SER A 44 5.99 -2.45 -10.49
CA SER A 44 6.68 -3.65 -10.93
C SER A 44 8.08 -3.74 -10.35
N GLU A 45 8.79 -2.62 -10.28
CA GLU A 45 10.10 -2.52 -9.66
C GLU A 45 10.04 -2.91 -8.19
N PHE A 46 9.11 -2.31 -7.43
CA PHE A 46 8.96 -2.63 -6.01
C PHE A 46 8.54 -4.07 -5.76
N LEU A 47 7.51 -4.58 -6.42
CA LEU A 47 6.95 -5.91 -6.09
C LEU A 47 7.80 -7.07 -6.64
N VAL A 48 8.43 -6.90 -7.80
CA VAL A 48 9.10 -8.01 -8.51
C VAL A 48 10.61 -7.92 -8.44
N LEU A 49 11.17 -6.73 -8.68
CA LEU A 49 12.60 -6.55 -8.92
C LEU A 49 13.37 -6.16 -7.65
N ARG A 50 12.71 -5.54 -6.68
CA ARG A 50 13.33 -5.09 -5.44
C ARG A 50 13.94 -6.25 -4.68
N THR A 51 15.14 -6.02 -4.16
CA THR A 51 15.83 -6.93 -3.25
C THR A 51 15.45 -6.59 -1.82
N SER A 52 14.90 -7.57 -1.10
CA SER A 52 14.61 -7.43 0.33
C SER A 52 15.92 -7.22 1.09
N PHE A 53 15.95 -6.20 1.94
CA PHE A 53 17.11 -5.90 2.77
C PHE A 53 17.46 -7.06 3.72
N LEU A 54 16.43 -7.72 4.27
CA LEU A 54 16.60 -8.83 5.21
C LEU A 54 17.10 -10.11 4.53
N THR A 55 16.40 -10.55 3.49
CA THR A 55 16.69 -11.85 2.86
C THR A 55 17.79 -11.77 1.80
N ARG A 56 18.10 -10.55 1.33
CA ARG A 56 18.99 -10.29 0.18
C ARG A 56 18.55 -10.98 -1.12
N GLN A 57 17.28 -11.38 -1.19
CA GLN A 57 16.65 -11.95 -2.37
C GLN A 57 15.68 -10.95 -2.97
N GLN A 58 15.52 -11.02 -4.29
CA GLN A 58 14.44 -10.28 -4.96
C GLN A 58 13.09 -10.76 -4.44
N LEU A 59 12.14 -9.84 -4.25
CA LEU A 59 10.80 -10.15 -3.77
C LEU A 59 10.07 -11.11 -4.71
N LYS A 60 10.25 -10.95 -6.04
CA LYS A 60 9.66 -11.80 -7.09
C LYS A 60 8.16 -12.03 -6.90
N ALA A 61 7.43 -11.06 -6.34
CA ALA A 61 6.03 -11.20 -5.95
C ALA A 61 5.08 -11.01 -7.14
N ARG A 62 5.26 -11.81 -8.20
CA ARG A 62 4.42 -11.76 -9.42
C ARG A 62 2.95 -11.98 -9.11
N LYS A 63 2.63 -12.89 -8.18
CA LYS A 63 1.25 -13.11 -7.69
C LYS A 63 0.68 -11.90 -6.95
N GLY A 64 1.53 -11.06 -6.36
CA GLY A 64 1.11 -9.82 -5.73
C GLY A 64 0.43 -8.87 -6.72
N LEU A 65 0.81 -8.89 -8.00
CA LEU A 65 0.21 -8.07 -9.05
C LEU A 65 -1.28 -8.35 -9.28
N GLU A 66 -1.78 -9.52 -8.85
CA GLU A 66 -3.23 -9.81 -8.84
C GLU A 66 -4.02 -8.88 -7.90
N GLY A 67 -3.34 -8.10 -7.06
CA GLY A 67 -3.92 -7.03 -6.25
C GLY A 67 -4.68 -5.98 -7.07
N HIS A 68 -4.38 -5.82 -8.35
CA HIS A 68 -5.19 -5.02 -9.28
C HIS A 68 -6.67 -5.41 -9.25
N ASN A 69 -6.98 -6.71 -9.11
CA ASN A 69 -8.35 -7.22 -9.05
C ASN A 69 -9.12 -6.70 -7.84
N PHE A 70 -8.43 -6.31 -6.75
CA PHE A 70 -9.09 -5.77 -5.56
C PHE A 70 -9.55 -4.32 -5.81
N VAL A 71 -8.79 -3.57 -6.61
CA VAL A 71 -9.18 -2.22 -7.03
C VAL A 71 -10.42 -2.30 -7.91
N THR A 72 -10.39 -3.14 -8.95
CA THR A 72 -11.53 -3.29 -9.88
C THR A 72 -12.76 -3.90 -9.23
N SER A 73 -12.60 -4.70 -8.18
CA SER A 73 -13.70 -5.27 -7.40
C SER A 73 -14.25 -4.33 -6.31
N GLY A 74 -13.72 -3.11 -6.16
CA GLY A 74 -14.16 -2.15 -5.15
C GLY A 74 -13.81 -2.56 -3.71
N TRP A 75 -12.74 -3.34 -3.54
CA TRP A 75 -12.33 -3.90 -2.23
C TRP A 75 -11.28 -3.07 -1.49
N VAL A 76 -10.83 -1.98 -2.11
CA VAL A 76 -9.87 -1.05 -1.54
C VAL A 76 -10.63 0.21 -1.12
N ARG A 77 -10.53 0.58 0.16
CA ARG A 77 -11.05 1.88 0.61
C ARG A 77 -10.19 3.01 0.05
N GLU A 78 -10.74 4.21 -0.03
CA GLU A 78 -9.97 5.37 -0.48
C GLU A 78 -8.74 5.58 0.42
N PRO A 79 -7.52 5.65 -0.15
CA PRO A 79 -6.31 5.87 0.63
C PRO A 79 -6.29 7.24 1.31
N SER A 80 -5.84 7.23 2.54
CA SER A 80 -5.42 8.42 3.29
C SER A 80 -3.90 8.59 3.18
N VAL A 81 -3.40 9.81 3.34
CA VAL A 81 -2.00 10.18 3.14
C VAL A 81 -1.48 11.03 4.30
N LYS A 82 -0.21 10.88 4.61
CA LYS A 82 0.53 11.73 5.55
C LYS A 82 1.92 12.02 4.98
N GLU A 83 2.29 13.28 4.93
CA GLU A 83 3.67 13.68 4.63
C GLU A 83 4.59 13.28 5.79
N VAL A 84 5.72 12.66 5.46
CA VAL A 84 6.76 12.24 6.41
C VAL A 84 7.95 13.17 6.34
N SER A 85 8.28 13.64 5.14
CA SER A 85 9.30 14.65 4.88
C SER A 85 8.90 15.47 3.65
N SER A 86 9.74 16.43 3.26
CA SER A 86 9.51 17.25 2.05
C SER A 86 9.44 16.45 0.75
N ASP A 87 9.88 15.20 0.73
CA ASP A 87 9.95 14.36 -0.46
C ASP A 87 9.37 12.96 -0.24
N SER A 88 8.69 12.71 0.88
CA SER A 88 8.12 11.39 1.14
C SER A 88 6.81 11.43 1.89
N VAL A 89 5.94 10.48 1.55
CA VAL A 89 4.60 10.33 2.09
C VAL A 89 4.33 8.89 2.48
N ILE A 90 3.49 8.70 3.49
CA ILE A 90 2.87 7.41 3.78
C ILE A 90 1.43 7.45 3.31
N LEU A 91 1.08 6.48 2.47
CA LEU A 91 -0.31 6.19 2.12
C LEU A 91 -0.79 5.03 2.96
N LYS A 92 -2.02 5.12 3.45
CA LYS A 92 -2.67 4.07 4.24
C LYS A 92 -4.08 3.83 3.75
N THR A 93 -4.44 2.56 3.63
CA THR A 93 -5.81 2.14 3.30
C THR A 93 -6.21 0.87 4.07
N LYS A 94 -7.48 0.53 3.94
CA LYS A 94 -8.04 -0.77 4.34
C LYS A 94 -8.46 -1.56 3.10
N VAL A 95 -8.11 -2.84 3.07
CA VAL A 95 -8.38 -3.72 1.93
C VAL A 95 -9.11 -4.98 2.39
N ASN A 96 -10.20 -5.34 1.71
CA ASN A 96 -10.94 -6.56 2.00
C ASN A 96 -10.15 -7.81 1.57
N HIS A 97 -10.42 -8.93 2.24
CA HIS A 97 -9.89 -10.23 1.83
C HIS A 97 -10.65 -10.81 0.64
N SER A 98 -9.93 -11.39 -0.31
CA SER A 98 -10.55 -12.02 -1.49
C SER A 98 -11.25 -13.34 -1.22
N GLN A 99 -10.78 -14.09 -0.23
CA GLN A 99 -11.26 -15.45 0.07
C GLN A 99 -12.13 -15.50 1.32
N SER A 100 -12.37 -14.37 1.99
CA SER A 100 -13.11 -14.34 3.25
C SER A 100 -13.80 -13.00 3.45
N LEU A 101 -14.96 -12.84 2.82
CA LEU A 101 -15.74 -11.60 2.86
C LEU A 101 -16.24 -11.23 4.26
N ASN A 102 -16.37 -12.22 5.14
CA ASN A 102 -16.82 -12.02 6.53
C ASN A 102 -15.69 -11.56 7.46
N LYS A 103 -14.42 -11.60 7.02
CA LYS A 103 -13.31 -11.09 7.82
C LYS A 103 -13.21 -9.57 7.70
N PRO A 104 -12.83 -8.88 8.79
CA PRO A 104 -12.61 -7.45 8.72
C PRO A 104 -11.49 -7.13 7.71
N PRO A 105 -11.52 -5.96 7.06
CA PRO A 105 -10.45 -5.53 6.16
C PRO A 105 -9.11 -5.43 6.91
N VAL A 106 -8.01 -5.68 6.19
CA VAL A 106 -6.64 -5.49 6.69
C VAL A 106 -6.16 -4.06 6.44
N ASP A 107 -5.36 -3.54 7.35
CA ASP A 107 -4.66 -2.27 7.17
C ASP A 107 -3.43 -2.49 6.30
N SER A 108 -3.26 -1.64 5.28
CA SER A 108 -2.08 -1.64 4.40
C SER A 108 -1.54 -0.23 4.31
N TRP A 109 -0.21 -0.09 4.37
CA TRP A 109 0.45 1.19 4.17
C TRP A 109 1.68 1.04 3.28
N VAL A 110 2.00 2.12 2.56
CA VAL A 110 3.20 2.23 1.73
C VAL A 110 3.87 3.56 2.02
N LEU A 111 5.19 3.54 2.21
CA LEU A 111 6.04 4.71 2.26
C LEU A 111 6.60 4.91 0.86
N CYS A 112 6.40 6.09 0.29
CA CYS A 112 6.82 6.40 -1.07
C CYS A 112 7.43 7.80 -1.12
N LYS A 113 8.39 8.00 -2.03
CA LYS A 113 8.84 9.32 -2.40
C LYS A 113 7.85 10.00 -3.34
N CYS A 114 7.89 11.32 -3.40
CA CYS A 114 7.01 12.11 -4.25
C CYS A 114 7.21 11.82 -5.75
N ASP A 115 8.39 11.36 -6.15
CA ASP A 115 8.74 10.99 -7.53
C ASP A 115 8.14 9.67 -8.01
N GLY A 116 7.69 8.79 -7.10
CA GLY A 116 7.14 7.47 -7.42
C GLY A 116 7.89 6.32 -6.74
N GLU A 117 9.11 6.55 -6.25
CA GLU A 117 9.92 5.48 -5.64
C GLU A 117 9.23 4.94 -4.38
N VAL A 118 8.86 3.66 -4.38
CA VAL A 118 8.31 2.99 -3.20
C VAL A 118 9.44 2.62 -2.26
N VAL A 119 9.49 3.15 -1.05
CA VAL A 119 10.59 2.92 -0.09
C VAL A 119 10.34 1.71 0.80
N ALA A 120 9.11 1.52 1.27
CA ALA A 120 8.74 0.39 2.12
C ALA A 120 7.22 0.18 2.07
N ALA A 121 6.77 -1.01 2.45
CA ALA A 121 5.35 -1.28 2.53
C ALA A 121 5.05 -2.32 3.60
N HIS A 122 3.83 -2.31 4.11
CA HIS A 122 3.38 -3.29 5.08
C HIS A 122 1.90 -3.53 4.95
N CYS A 123 1.48 -4.73 5.33
CA CYS A 123 0.09 -5.08 5.46
C CYS A 123 -0.09 -5.92 6.74
N THR A 124 -1.23 -5.79 7.39
CA THR A 124 -1.55 -6.61 8.57
C THR A 124 -2.02 -8.02 8.21
N CYS A 125 -2.01 -8.41 6.92
CA CYS A 125 -2.29 -9.78 6.53
C CYS A 125 -1.12 -10.73 6.84
N MET A 126 -1.38 -12.03 6.83
CA MET A 126 -0.37 -13.06 7.10
C MET A 126 0.86 -13.01 6.18
N ALA A 127 0.70 -12.56 4.92
CA ALA A 127 1.80 -12.40 3.97
C ALA A 127 2.43 -10.99 4.01
N GLY A 128 1.95 -10.11 4.88
CA GLY A 128 2.32 -8.69 4.90
C GLY A 128 3.75 -8.42 5.32
N ASN A 129 4.37 -9.32 6.09
CA ASN A 129 5.79 -9.25 6.45
C ASN A 129 6.74 -9.32 5.25
N GLY A 130 6.27 -9.81 4.11
CA GLY A 130 7.03 -9.82 2.86
C GLY A 130 6.93 -8.52 2.06
N GLU A 131 6.21 -7.51 2.57
CA GLU A 131 6.01 -6.18 1.96
C GLU A 131 5.32 -6.19 0.57
N ALA A 132 5.07 -7.35 -0.03
CA ALA A 132 4.61 -7.49 -1.41
C ALA A 132 3.38 -8.40 -1.56
N CYS A 133 2.50 -8.41 -0.56
CA CYS A 133 1.23 -9.13 -0.66
C CYS A 133 0.26 -8.42 -1.63
N SER A 134 -0.80 -9.11 -2.06
CA SER A 134 -1.80 -8.54 -2.97
C SER A 134 -2.54 -7.32 -2.40
N HIS A 135 -2.66 -7.17 -1.08
CA HIS A 135 -3.25 -5.96 -0.47
C HIS A 135 -2.33 -4.74 -0.59
N VAL A 136 -1.01 -4.92 -0.45
CA VAL A 136 -0.03 -3.85 -0.72
C VAL A 136 -0.08 -3.44 -2.18
N ALA A 137 -0.06 -4.43 -3.09
CA ALA A 137 -0.19 -4.16 -4.52
C ALA A 137 -1.50 -3.43 -4.86
N ALA A 138 -2.61 -3.80 -4.21
CA ALA A 138 -3.90 -3.13 -4.40
C ALA A 138 -3.86 -1.64 -4.01
N LEU A 139 -3.17 -1.29 -2.92
CA LEU A 139 -2.94 0.11 -2.56
C LEU A 139 -2.12 0.84 -3.64
N HIS A 140 -1.04 0.23 -4.12
CA HIS A 140 -0.23 0.79 -5.21
C HIS A 140 -1.05 1.06 -6.48
N PHE A 141 -1.83 0.08 -6.95
CA PHE A 141 -2.67 0.23 -8.14
C PHE A 141 -3.77 1.28 -7.96
N TYR A 142 -4.36 1.40 -6.77
CA TYR A 142 -5.36 2.42 -6.51
C TYR A 142 -4.77 3.83 -6.67
N VAL A 143 -3.56 4.03 -6.14
CA VAL A 143 -2.87 5.31 -6.17
C VAL A 143 -2.42 5.64 -7.58
N GLU A 144 -1.82 4.69 -8.31
CA GLU A 144 -1.46 4.87 -9.73
C GLU A 144 -2.69 5.28 -10.55
N TYR A 145 -3.80 4.56 -10.41
CA TYR A 145 -5.03 4.88 -11.13
C TYR A 145 -5.52 6.30 -10.85
N GLY A 146 -5.56 6.70 -9.58
CA GLY A 146 -5.97 8.05 -9.21
C GLY A 146 -5.03 9.14 -9.72
N VAL A 147 -3.72 8.88 -9.69
CA VAL A 147 -2.70 9.80 -10.24
C VAL A 147 -2.86 9.94 -11.75
N ARG A 148 -3.10 8.84 -12.46
CA ARG A 148 -3.31 8.84 -13.91
C ARG A 148 -4.56 9.63 -14.31
N VAL A 149 -5.70 9.37 -13.65
CA VAL A 149 -6.94 10.13 -13.88
C VAL A 149 -6.76 11.63 -13.59
N ARG A 150 -6.02 11.99 -12.53
CA ARG A 150 -5.72 13.38 -12.20
C ARG A 150 -4.89 14.06 -13.30
N ARG A 151 -3.87 13.36 -13.84
CA ARG A 151 -3.04 13.87 -14.94
C ARG A 151 -3.87 14.10 -16.21
N GLU A 152 -4.71 13.14 -16.57
CA GLU A 152 -5.58 13.23 -17.75
C GLU A 152 -6.51 14.47 -17.67
N ARG A 153 -7.12 14.73 -16.50
CA ARG A 153 -7.94 15.93 -16.27
C ARG A 153 -7.16 17.23 -16.39
N SER A 154 -5.96 17.29 -15.82
CA SER A 154 -5.10 18.48 -15.92
C SER A 154 -4.69 18.79 -17.36
N CYS A 155 -4.61 17.78 -18.23
CA CYS A 155 -4.28 17.99 -19.65
C CYS A 155 -5.47 18.52 -20.46
N THR A 156 -6.71 18.19 -20.08
CA THR A 156 -7.91 18.65 -20.80
C THR A 156 -8.30 20.09 -20.49
N ASP A 157 -8.00 20.58 -19.29
CA ASP A 157 -8.30 21.97 -18.91
C ASP A 157 -7.47 22.98 -19.72
N SER A 158 -6.21 22.62 -20.06
CA SER A 158 -5.31 23.43 -20.88
C SER A 158 -5.69 23.51 -22.36
N ALA A 159 -6.61 22.66 -22.84
CA ALA A 159 -7.04 22.62 -24.24
C ALA A 159 -8.27 23.49 -24.53
N ASN A 160 -8.84 24.15 -23.50
CA ASN A 160 -10.03 24.98 -23.62
C ASN A 160 -9.86 26.38 -22.99
N SER A 161 -8.61 26.89 -22.94
CA SER A 161 -8.24 28.23 -22.47
C SER A 161 -7.75 29.12 -23.59
#